data_AF-A0A392P9T0-F1
#
_entry.id   AF-A0A392P9T0-F1
#
_cell.length_a   1.000
_cell.length_b   1.000
_cell.length_c   1.000
_cell.angle_alpha   90.00
_cell.angle_beta   90.00
_cell.angle_gamma   90.00
#
_symmetry.space_group_name_H-M   'P 1'
#
loop_
_entity.id
_entity.type
_entity.pdbx_description
1 polymer ?
#
loop_
_entity_poly.entity_id
_entity_poly.type
_entity_poly.pdbx_seq_one_letter_code
_entity_poly.pdbx_strand_id
1 'polypeptide(L)'
;HQIQSSLAPPSADPHGYWHDCRLNFAKCTRPQIQFLQGFRNHMLNSIKDFSRSNKNGLFINSCFAHCQTERQDTWFSDNSPVIGNKVIALAVGDWYFDRAGVKVIDCPYPCDNTCHHLVFS
;
A
#
# COMPACT_ATOMS: atom_id res chain seq x y z
N HIS A 1 2.38 -13.78 3.29
CA HIS A 1 1.36 -14.63 2.64
C HIS A 1 0.72 -13.95 1.44
N GLN A 2 -0.17 -12.95 1.60
CA GLN A 2 -0.97 -12.45 0.46
C GLN A 2 -0.15 -11.87 -0.70
N ILE A 3 0.88 -11.05 -0.43
CA ILE A 3 1.80 -10.59 -1.48
C ILE A 3 2.48 -11.76 -2.20
N GLN A 4 2.97 -12.76 -1.45
CA GLN A 4 3.62 -13.95 -2.04
C GLN A 4 2.66 -14.77 -2.91
N SER A 5 1.36 -14.73 -2.62
CA SER A 5 0.31 -15.43 -3.35
C SER A 5 -0.20 -14.68 -4.57
N SER A 6 -0.18 -13.33 -4.54
CA SER A 6 -0.78 -12.50 -5.59
C SER A 6 0.24 -11.88 -6.56
N LEU A 7 1.39 -11.44 -6.06
CA LEU A 7 2.42 -10.80 -6.89
C LEU A 7 3.32 -11.87 -7.50
N ALA A 8 3.18 -12.08 -8.81
CA ALA A 8 3.99 -13.02 -9.60
C ALA A 8 4.10 -14.41 -8.91
N PRO A 9 2.97 -15.12 -8.72
CA PRO A 9 3.00 -16.46 -8.14
C PRO A 9 3.85 -17.41 -9.01
N PRO A 10 4.31 -18.56 -8.48
CA PRO A 10 5.18 -19.48 -9.22
C PRO A 10 4.66 -19.91 -10.60
N SER A 11 3.34 -19.97 -10.78
CA SER A 11 2.70 -20.25 -12.07
C SER A 11 2.88 -19.13 -13.11
N ALA A 12 3.02 -17.87 -12.67
CA ALA A 12 3.22 -16.69 -13.50
C ALA A 12 4.70 -16.24 -13.57
N ASP A 13 5.55 -16.75 -12.67
CA ASP A 13 6.99 -16.52 -12.67
C ASP A 13 7.79 -17.85 -12.56
N PRO A 14 7.75 -18.71 -13.60
CA PRO A 14 8.41 -20.02 -13.56
C PRO A 14 9.93 -19.94 -13.42
N HIS A 15 10.52 -18.80 -13.78
CA HIS A 15 11.96 -18.56 -13.72
C HIS A 15 12.39 -17.85 -12.43
N GLY A 16 11.45 -17.49 -11.55
CA GLY A 16 11.74 -16.94 -10.23
C GLY A 16 12.29 -15.50 -10.22
N TYR A 17 12.04 -14.71 -11.26
CA TYR A 17 12.51 -13.33 -11.34
C TYR A 17 12.00 -12.47 -10.16
N TRP A 18 10.77 -12.71 -9.71
CA TRP A 18 10.11 -12.00 -8.61
C TRP A 18 10.27 -12.68 -7.25
N HIS A 19 10.89 -13.86 -7.21
CA HIS A 19 10.97 -14.68 -6.01
C HIS A 19 11.53 -13.90 -4.81
N ASP A 20 12.71 -13.29 -4.96
CA ASP A 20 13.33 -12.53 -3.88
C ASP A 20 12.53 -11.26 -3.52
N CYS A 21 12.03 -10.54 -4.52
CA CYS A 21 11.29 -9.28 -4.35
C CYS A 21 9.99 -9.47 -3.55
N ARG A 22 9.23 -10.54 -3.81
CA ARG A 22 7.98 -10.83 -3.07
C ARG A 22 8.21 -11.33 -1.63
N LEU A 23 9.41 -11.86 -1.34
CA LEU A 23 9.81 -12.27 0.01
C LEU A 23 10.37 -11.10 0.81
N ASN A 24 11.11 -10.22 0.16
CA ASN A 24 11.69 -9.03 0.76
C ASN A 24 11.74 -7.90 -0.26
N PHE A 25 10.98 -6.84 0.00
CA PHE A 25 10.92 -5.69 -0.90
C PHE A 25 12.27 -5.03 -1.14
N ALA A 26 13.20 -5.12 -0.19
CA ALA A 26 14.55 -4.56 -0.32
C ALA A 26 15.38 -5.31 -1.38
N LYS A 27 14.96 -6.52 -1.78
CA LYS A 27 15.57 -7.29 -2.85
C LYS A 27 14.94 -7.03 -4.23
N CYS A 28 13.95 -6.14 -4.33
CA CYS A 28 13.39 -5.78 -5.61
C CYS A 28 14.41 -5.01 -6.47
N THR A 29 14.59 -5.47 -7.70
CA THR A 29 15.43 -4.79 -8.70
C THR A 29 14.77 -3.50 -9.19
N ARG A 30 15.56 -2.60 -9.78
CA ARG A 30 15.03 -1.35 -10.35
C ARG A 30 13.89 -1.57 -11.37
N PRO A 31 13.97 -2.55 -12.31
CA PRO A 31 12.84 -2.85 -13.20
C PRO A 31 11.58 -3.31 -12.48
N GLN A 32 11.70 -4.10 -11.40
CA GLN A 32 10.54 -4.54 -10.61
C GLN A 32 9.88 -3.37 -9.88
N ILE A 33 10.67 -2.46 -9.31
CA ILE A 33 10.15 -1.23 -8.71
C ILE A 33 9.44 -0.38 -9.77
N GLN A 34 10.02 -0.24 -10.96
CA GLN A 34 9.38 0.49 -12.07
C GLN A 34 8.06 -0.15 -12.50
N PHE A 35 7.96 -1.47 -12.50
CA PHE A 35 6.70 -2.18 -12.77
C PHE A 35 5.64 -1.87 -11.70
N LEU A 36 6.00 -1.95 -10.41
CA LEU A 36 5.09 -1.61 -9.30
C LEU A 36 4.64 -0.15 -9.35
N GLN A 37 5.51 0.76 -9.78
CA GLN A 37 5.18 2.17 -10.01
C GLN A 37 4.20 2.36 -11.17
N GLY A 38 4.38 1.60 -12.25
CA GLY A 38 3.41 1.54 -13.35
C GLY A 38 2.03 1.08 -12.84
N PHE A 39 2.00 0.04 -12.02
CA PHE A 39 0.77 -0.44 -11.39
C PHE A 39 0.11 0.62 -10.49
N ARG A 40 0.88 1.32 -9.65
CA ARG A 40 0.40 2.46 -8.85
C ARG A 40 -0.29 3.50 -9.73
N ASN A 41 0.36 3.94 -10.79
CA ASN A 41 -0.19 4.97 -11.68
C ASN A 41 -1.48 4.49 -12.37
N HIS A 42 -1.54 3.21 -12.77
CA HIS A 42 -2.74 2.62 -13.33
C HIS A 42 -3.90 2.61 -12.30
N MET A 43 -3.64 2.16 -11.06
CA MET A 43 -4.61 2.19 -9.97
C MET A 43 -5.14 3.61 -9.72
N LEU A 44 -4.25 4.60 -9.60
CA LEU A 44 -4.62 6.00 -9.36
C LEU A 44 -5.49 6.57 -10.49
N ASN A 45 -5.21 6.22 -11.74
CA ASN A 45 -6.03 6.62 -12.87
C ASN A 45 -7.41 5.95 -12.83
N SER A 46 -7.49 4.66 -12.52
CA SER A 46 -8.74 3.91 -12.45
C SER A 46 -9.69 4.39 -11.34
N ILE A 47 -9.16 4.93 -10.23
CA ILE A 47 -9.98 5.47 -9.14
C ILE A 47 -10.28 6.97 -9.26
N LYS A 48 -9.84 7.63 -10.35
CA LYS A 48 -9.95 9.09 -10.50
C LYS A 48 -11.39 9.61 -10.45
N ASP A 49 -12.34 8.86 -10.99
CA ASP A 49 -13.75 9.28 -10.97
C ASP A 49 -14.39 8.98 -9.61
N PHE A 50 -14.03 7.86 -8.98
CA PHE A 50 -14.39 7.56 -7.60
C PHE A 50 -13.89 8.66 -6.64
N SER A 51 -12.68 9.18 -6.86
CA SER A 51 -12.09 10.21 -6.00
C SER A 51 -12.73 11.60 -6.15
N ARG A 52 -13.57 11.86 -7.16
CA ARG A 52 -14.22 13.17 -7.35
C ARG A 52 -15.34 13.43 -6.34
N SER A 53 -16.03 12.39 -5.89
CA SER A 53 -17.10 12.53 -4.89
C SER A 53 -16.53 13.04 -3.56
N ASN A 54 -17.17 14.04 -2.96
CA ASN A 54 -16.81 14.50 -1.61
C ASN A 54 -17.28 13.55 -0.51
N LYS A 55 -18.16 12.59 -0.84
CA LYS A 55 -18.60 11.53 0.07
C LYS A 55 -17.60 10.37 0.17
N ASN A 56 -16.60 10.32 -0.71
CA ASN A 56 -15.65 9.20 -0.78
C ASN A 56 -14.34 9.57 -0.07
N GLY A 57 -13.79 8.59 0.63
CA GLY A 57 -12.50 8.66 1.31
C GLY A 57 -11.42 7.85 0.58
N LEU A 58 -10.17 8.31 0.64
CA LEU A 58 -9.00 7.60 0.13
C LEU A 58 -7.84 7.73 1.10
N PHE A 59 -7.22 6.59 1.41
CA PHE A 59 -5.95 6.51 2.11
C PHE A 59 -5.05 5.52 1.35
N ILE A 60 -4.06 6.05 0.63
CA ILE A 60 -3.17 5.26 -0.23
C ILE A 60 -1.74 5.56 0.18
N ASN A 61 -1.14 4.69 1.00
CA ASN A 61 0.24 4.80 1.47
C ASN A 61 1.22 4.10 0.53
N SER A 62 2.50 4.39 0.72
CA SER A 62 3.58 3.81 -0.07
C SER A 62 4.14 2.53 0.57
N CYS A 63 3.27 1.58 0.93
CA CYS A 63 3.65 0.35 1.62
C CYS A 63 3.63 -0.89 0.74
N PHE A 64 4.65 -1.75 0.91
CA PHE A 64 4.64 -3.13 0.40
C PHE A 64 4.00 -4.05 1.44
N ALA A 65 2.67 -3.97 1.55
CA ALA A 65 1.88 -4.64 2.58
C ALA A 65 0.54 -5.15 2.03
N HIS A 66 -0.14 -5.98 2.81
CA HIS A 66 -1.50 -6.46 2.55
C HIS A 66 -2.26 -6.61 3.88
N CYS A 67 -3.60 -6.56 3.87
CA CYS A 67 -4.48 -6.65 5.05
C CYS A 67 -4.20 -5.59 6.15
N GLN A 68 -3.82 -4.36 5.79
CA GLN A 68 -3.43 -3.34 6.78
C GLN A 68 -4.56 -2.96 7.76
N THR A 69 -5.82 -3.11 7.36
CA THR A 69 -6.99 -2.79 8.20
C THR A 69 -7.37 -3.92 9.16
N GLU A 70 -6.88 -5.14 8.93
CA GLU A 70 -7.22 -6.32 9.75
C GLU A 70 -6.29 -6.48 10.95
N ARG A 71 -5.15 -5.78 10.94
CA ARG A 71 -4.14 -5.88 12.00
C ARG A 71 -4.06 -4.59 12.80
N GLN A 72 -4.16 -4.71 14.13
CA GLN A 72 -4.14 -3.54 15.01
C GLN A 72 -2.83 -2.75 14.93
N ASP A 73 -1.70 -3.42 14.73
CA ASP A 73 -0.39 -2.77 14.62
C ASP A 73 -0.24 -1.90 13.36
N THR A 74 -1.00 -2.17 12.30
CA THR A 74 -1.04 -1.31 11.11
C THR A 74 -2.26 -0.40 11.06
N TRP A 75 -3.35 -0.77 11.74
CA TRP A 75 -4.60 -0.02 11.74
C TRP A 75 -4.58 1.16 12.72
N PHE A 76 -4.25 0.90 13.99
CA PHE A 76 -4.34 1.88 15.07
C PHE A 76 -3.43 1.53 16.26
N SER A 77 -2.14 1.85 16.12
CA SER A 77 -1.13 1.79 17.17
C SER A 77 -0.11 2.93 17.00
N ASP A 78 0.72 3.17 18.01
CA ASP A 78 1.70 4.27 18.02
C ASP A 78 2.74 4.18 16.90
N ASN A 79 3.02 2.97 16.39
CA ASN A 79 3.95 2.73 15.29
C ASN A 79 3.25 2.38 13.96
N SER A 80 1.93 2.57 13.86
CA SER A 80 1.21 2.28 12.62
C SER A 80 1.69 3.16 11.45
N PRO A 81 1.56 2.70 10.20
CA PRO A 81 1.88 3.50 9.03
C PRO A 81 1.07 4.80 8.99
N VAL A 82 1.73 5.91 8.62
CA VAL A 82 1.14 7.25 8.60
C VAL A 82 1.38 7.96 7.28
N ILE A 83 0.39 8.74 6.84
CA ILE A 83 0.57 9.78 5.83
C ILE A 83 0.30 11.12 6.51
N GLY A 84 1.28 12.03 6.48
CA GLY A 84 1.13 13.35 7.09
C GLY A 84 0.75 13.30 8.57
N ASN A 85 1.39 12.43 9.35
CA ASN A 85 1.13 12.19 10.78
C ASN A 85 -0.27 11.64 11.11
N LYS A 86 -0.98 11.07 10.14
CA LYS A 86 -2.29 10.44 10.37
C LYS A 86 -2.25 8.95 10.06
N VAL A 87 -2.60 8.13 11.06
CA VAL A 87 -2.76 6.67 10.93
C VAL A 87 -4.06 6.32 10.21
N ILE A 88 -4.13 5.09 9.70
CA ILE A 88 -5.26 4.62 8.87
C ILE A 88 -6.59 4.76 9.61
N ALA A 89 -6.70 4.32 10.86
CA ALA A 89 -7.96 4.37 11.61
C ALA A 89 -8.48 5.79 11.86
N LEU A 90 -7.58 6.75 12.11
CA LEU A 90 -7.97 8.15 12.29
C LEU A 90 -8.44 8.75 10.97
N ALA A 91 -7.74 8.45 9.86
CA ALA A 91 -8.14 8.89 8.53
C ALA A 91 -9.51 8.33 8.13
N VAL A 92 -9.74 7.02 8.33
CA VAL A 92 -11.03 6.39 8.05
C VAL A 92 -12.11 6.93 8.98
N GLY A 93 -11.82 7.10 10.28
CA GLY A 93 -12.79 7.66 11.23
C GLY A 93 -13.19 9.09 10.89
N ASP A 94 -12.24 9.94 10.51
CA ASP A 94 -12.55 11.33 10.14
C ASP A 94 -13.44 11.41 8.90
N TRP A 95 -13.22 10.53 7.93
CA TRP A 95 -14.08 10.40 6.77
C TRP A 95 -15.46 9.83 7.13
N TYR A 96 -15.52 8.72 7.87
CA TYR A 96 -16.75 8.00 8.17
C TYR A 96 -17.74 8.82 9.02
N PHE A 97 -17.22 9.61 9.96
CA PHE A 97 -18.02 10.47 10.85
C PHE A 97 -18.17 11.90 10.33
N ASP A 98 -17.87 12.16 9.05
CA ASP A 98 -17.96 13.48 8.41
C ASP A 98 -17.18 14.60 9.15
N ARG A 99 -16.09 14.25 9.85
CA ARG A 99 -15.23 15.23 10.54
C ARG A 99 -14.29 15.95 9.57
N ALA A 100 -13.84 15.26 8.52
CA ALA A 100 -13.03 15.85 7.46
C ALA A 100 -13.12 15.05 6.16
N GLY A 101 -12.97 15.73 5.01
CA GLY A 101 -12.73 15.04 3.74
C GLY A 101 -11.31 14.44 3.73
N VAL A 102 -11.20 13.14 3.45
CA VAL A 102 -9.91 12.43 3.46
C VAL A 102 -9.62 11.88 2.08
N LYS A 103 -8.66 12.49 1.39
CA LYS A 103 -8.14 12.02 0.10
C LYS A 103 -6.62 12.11 0.11
N VAL A 104 -5.99 11.24 0.89
CA VAL A 104 -4.53 11.22 1.07
C VAL A 104 -3.91 10.14 0.21
N ILE A 105 -2.99 10.57 -0.64
CA ILE A 105 -2.23 9.70 -1.55
C ILE A 105 -0.77 10.04 -1.34
N ASP A 106 -0.02 9.03 -0.96
CA ASP A 106 1.39 9.18 -0.63
C ASP A 106 2.28 9.19 -1.88
N CYS A 107 3.57 9.43 -1.66
CA CYS A 107 4.59 9.43 -2.70
C CYS A 107 4.73 8.05 -3.39
N PRO A 108 5.31 8.04 -4.60
CA PRO A 108 5.62 6.81 -5.32
C PRO A 108 6.54 5.86 -4.49
N TYR A 109 6.25 4.55 -4.50
CA TYR A 109 6.99 3.51 -3.77
C TYR A 109 8.47 3.33 -4.18
N PRO A 110 9.42 3.07 -3.27
CA PRO A 110 9.32 2.97 -1.82
C PRO A 110 9.71 4.28 -1.13
N CYS A 111 8.76 4.99 -0.53
CA CYS A 111 9.08 6.24 0.17
C CYS A 111 8.58 6.31 1.62
N ASP A 112 7.59 5.49 1.98
CA ASP A 112 7.02 5.48 3.32
C ASP A 112 7.86 4.59 4.25
N ASN A 113 8.61 5.23 5.14
CA ASN A 113 9.46 4.54 6.12
C ASN A 113 8.71 4.13 7.40
N THR A 114 7.39 4.36 7.46
CA THR A 114 6.53 3.99 8.61
C THR A 114 5.82 2.66 8.38
N CYS A 115 5.98 2.06 7.20
CA CYS A 115 5.39 0.78 6.83
C CYS A 115 5.95 -0.39 7.64
N HIS A 116 5.06 -1.26 8.12
CA HIS A 116 5.43 -2.58 8.60
C HIS A 116 5.59 -3.53 7.41
N HIS A 117 6.82 -3.70 6.93
CA HIS A 117 7.13 -4.65 5.86
C HIS A 117 7.30 -6.06 6.41
N LEU A 118 6.59 -7.01 5.82
CA LEU A 118 6.82 -8.43 6.10
C LEU A 118 8.03 -8.90 5.29
N VAL A 119 9.09 -9.30 5.99
CA VAL A 119 10.25 -9.97 5.40
C VAL A 119 10.11 -11.46 5.65
N PHE A 120 10.14 -12.24 4.59
CA PHE A 120 10.07 -13.69 4.63
C PHE A 120 11.45 -14.27 4.27
N SER A 121 11.84 -15.33 4.98
CA SER A 121 13.06 -16.11 4.75
C SER A 121 12.83 -17.20 3.71
#